data_AF-I3TAP5-F1
#
_entry.id   AF-I3TAP5-F1
#
_cell.length_a   1.000
_cell.length_b   1.000
_cell.length_c   1.000
_cell.angle_alpha   90.00
_cell.angle_beta   90.00
_cell.angle_gamma   90.00
#
_symmetry.space_group_name_H-M   'P 1'
#
loop_
_entity.id
_entity.type
_entity.pdbx_description
1 polymer ?
#
loop_
_entity_poly.entity_id
_entity_poly.type
_entity_poly.pdbx_seq_one_letter_code
_entity_poly.pdbx_strand_id
1 'polypeptide(L)'
;MKDEVNLTLAKSEAKLLHEKITDKAYNDDDLIRILATRSRAQINATLNHYKDAFGKDINKDLKAEPKDEYLSLLRATVKCLVRPEKYFEKFIRLSINKRGTDEGALTRVVATRAEIDLKIIANEYQRRSSIPLDRAIIKDTNGDYEKMLLALLGHEDA
;
A
#
# COMPACT_ATOMS: atom_id res chain seq x y z
N MET A 1 20.53 -6.85 -11.25
CA MET A 1 19.90 -8.15 -11.56
C MET A 1 18.47 -7.89 -11.97
N LYS A 2 18.01 -8.32 -13.15
CA LYS A 2 16.57 -8.42 -13.41
C LYS A 2 16.08 -9.61 -12.59
N ASP A 3 15.15 -9.40 -11.68
CA ASP A 3 14.50 -10.52 -11.00
C ASP A 3 13.82 -11.38 -12.07
N GLU A 4 14.32 -12.59 -12.26
CA GLU A 4 13.75 -13.54 -13.20
C GLU A 4 12.38 -13.99 -12.67
N VAL A 5 11.33 -13.75 -13.44
CA VAL A 5 9.95 -14.09 -13.08
C VAL A 5 9.61 -15.45 -13.69
N ASN A 6 9.24 -16.42 -12.86
CA ASN A 6 8.75 -17.71 -13.32
C ASN A 6 7.22 -17.66 -13.49
N LEU A 7 6.78 -17.55 -14.75
CA LEU A 7 5.35 -17.42 -15.08
C LEU A 7 4.55 -18.70 -14.80
N THR A 8 5.16 -19.88 -14.95
CA THR A 8 4.49 -21.15 -14.61
C THR A 8 4.21 -21.21 -13.11
N LEU A 9 5.21 -20.85 -12.29
CA LEU A 9 5.06 -20.74 -10.84
C LEU A 9 4.04 -19.66 -10.45
N ALA A 10 4.06 -18.51 -11.12
CA ALA A 10 3.11 -17.43 -10.85
C ALA A 10 1.66 -17.88 -11.08
N LYS A 11 1.40 -18.65 -12.15
CA LYS A 11 0.08 -19.23 -12.43
C LYS A 11 -0.34 -20.27 -11.39
N SER A 12 0.57 -21.15 -10.95
CA SER A 12 0.25 -22.16 -9.94
C SER A 12 0.00 -21.52 -8.57
N GLU A 13 0.84 -20.57 -8.16
CA GLU A 13 0.69 -19.87 -6.89
C GLU A 13 -0.54 -18.97 -6.88
N ALA A 14 -0.95 -18.39 -8.02
CA ALA A 14 -2.20 -17.63 -8.11
C ALA A 14 -3.42 -18.50 -7.79
N LYS A 15 -3.46 -19.73 -8.33
CA LYS A 15 -4.53 -20.69 -8.02
C LYS A 15 -4.51 -21.10 -6.55
N LEU A 16 -3.33 -21.40 -6.02
CA LEU A 16 -3.17 -21.78 -4.62
C LEU A 16 -3.63 -20.67 -3.67
N LEU A 17 -3.25 -19.40 -3.92
CA LEU A 17 -3.74 -18.27 -3.14
C LEU A 17 -5.28 -18.18 -3.19
N HIS A 18 -5.89 -18.39 -4.35
CA HIS A 18 -7.34 -18.33 -4.49
C HIS A 18 -8.05 -19.45 -3.74
N GLU A 19 -7.53 -20.67 -3.82
CA GLU A 19 -8.02 -21.83 -3.06
C GLU A 19 -7.99 -21.54 -1.55
N LYS A 20 -6.81 -21.17 -1.01
CA LYS A 20 -6.66 -20.89 0.42
C LYS A 20 -7.55 -19.73 0.91
N ILE A 21 -7.70 -18.68 0.12
CA ILE A 21 -8.59 -17.56 0.46
C ILE A 21 -10.06 -17.96 0.42
N THR A 22 -10.47 -18.80 -0.54
CA THR A 22 -11.84 -19.31 -0.66
C THR A 22 -12.20 -20.20 0.53
N ASP A 23 -11.27 -21.03 0.97
CA ASP A 23 -11.41 -21.91 2.14
C ASP A 23 -11.23 -21.16 3.47
N LYS A 24 -11.01 -19.84 3.43
CA LYS A 24 -10.72 -18.98 4.59
C LYS A 24 -9.48 -19.40 5.40
N ALA A 25 -8.57 -20.14 4.78
CA ALA A 25 -7.29 -20.56 5.35
C ALA A 25 -6.24 -19.44 5.23
N TYR A 26 -6.53 -18.28 5.82
CA TYR A 26 -5.71 -17.07 5.63
C TYR A 26 -4.31 -17.15 6.27
N ASN A 27 -4.13 -18.05 7.22
CA ASN A 27 -2.87 -18.30 7.93
C ASN A 27 -2.17 -19.58 7.45
N ASP A 28 -2.61 -20.14 6.32
CA ASP A 28 -1.97 -21.31 5.71
C ASP A 28 -0.51 -21.00 5.32
N ASP A 29 0.38 -21.96 5.56
CA ASP A 29 1.81 -21.84 5.34
C ASP A 29 2.15 -21.44 3.89
N ASP A 30 1.39 -21.91 2.90
CA ASP A 30 1.64 -21.56 1.50
C ASP A 30 1.32 -20.10 1.22
N LEU A 31 0.22 -19.57 1.77
CA LEU A 31 -0.15 -18.16 1.62
C LEU A 31 0.93 -17.27 2.25
N ILE A 32 1.35 -17.59 3.47
CA ILE A 32 2.40 -16.86 4.19
C ILE A 32 3.72 -16.96 3.43
N ARG A 33 4.13 -18.17 3.02
CA ARG A 33 5.36 -18.41 2.27
C ARG A 33 5.40 -17.59 0.99
N ILE A 34 4.31 -17.56 0.22
CA ILE A 34 4.26 -16.80 -1.04
C ILE A 34 4.49 -15.31 -0.78
N LEU A 35 3.80 -14.73 0.20
CA LEU A 35 3.90 -13.30 0.49
C LEU A 35 5.23 -12.90 1.17
N ALA A 36 5.81 -13.79 1.98
CA ALA A 36 6.99 -13.50 2.79
C ALA A 36 8.32 -13.81 2.09
N THR A 37 8.34 -14.77 1.15
CA THR A 37 9.61 -15.31 0.60
C THR A 37 9.83 -15.04 -0.89
N ARG A 38 8.78 -14.74 -1.67
CA ARG A 38 8.92 -14.46 -3.10
C ARG A 38 9.44 -13.04 -3.33
N SER A 39 10.19 -12.85 -4.42
CA SER A 39 10.62 -11.51 -4.83
C SER A 39 9.40 -10.65 -5.18
N ARG A 40 9.52 -9.32 -5.05
CA ARG A 40 8.42 -8.40 -5.39
C ARG A 40 7.96 -8.57 -6.83
N ALA A 41 8.90 -8.79 -7.76
CA ALA A 41 8.59 -9.05 -9.16
C ALA A 41 7.76 -10.34 -9.34
N GLN A 42 8.14 -11.42 -8.66
CA GLN A 42 7.40 -12.68 -8.69
C GLN A 42 6.00 -12.53 -8.07
N ILE A 43 5.88 -11.87 -6.90
CA ILE A 43 4.58 -11.62 -6.26
C ILE A 43 3.68 -10.81 -7.19
N ASN A 44 4.19 -9.77 -7.83
CA ASN A 44 3.42 -8.97 -8.78
C ASN A 44 2.91 -9.81 -9.95
N ALA A 45 3.73 -10.72 -10.50
CA ALA A 45 3.30 -11.65 -11.55
C ALA A 45 2.22 -12.63 -11.06
N THR A 46 2.37 -13.19 -9.86
CA THR A 46 1.37 -14.07 -9.23
C THR A 46 0.04 -13.34 -9.04
N LEU A 47 0.05 -12.09 -8.55
CA LEU A 47 -1.16 -11.30 -8.33
C LEU A 47 -1.82 -10.82 -9.63
N ASN A 48 -1.04 -10.58 -10.69
CA ASN A 48 -1.59 -10.31 -12.01
C ASN A 48 -2.31 -11.54 -12.56
N HIS A 49 -1.69 -12.72 -12.48
CA HIS A 49 -2.35 -13.98 -12.87
C HIS A 49 -3.58 -14.30 -12.02
N TYR A 50 -3.57 -13.98 -10.73
CA TYR A 50 -4.74 -14.07 -9.87
C TYR A 50 -5.89 -13.23 -10.45
N LYS A 51 -5.62 -11.96 -10.79
CA LYS A 51 -6.63 -11.08 -11.36
C LYS A 51 -7.14 -11.56 -12.72
N ASP A 52 -6.25 -12.03 -13.59
CA ASP A 52 -6.61 -12.53 -14.91
C ASP A 52 -7.48 -13.80 -14.84
N ALA A 53 -7.16 -14.71 -13.91
CA ALA A 53 -7.86 -15.98 -13.76
C ALA A 53 -9.23 -15.83 -13.04
N PHE A 54 -9.33 -14.91 -12.07
CA PHE A 54 -10.51 -14.80 -11.19
C PHE A 54 -11.30 -13.49 -11.35
N GLY A 55 -10.87 -12.61 -12.25
CA GLY A 55 -11.58 -11.38 -12.63
C GLY A 55 -11.53 -10.24 -11.61
N LYS A 56 -10.77 -10.36 -10.52
CA LYS A 56 -10.68 -9.37 -9.44
C LYS A 56 -9.34 -9.40 -8.72
N ASP A 57 -8.92 -8.25 -8.19
CA ASP A 57 -7.71 -8.17 -7.37
C ASP A 57 -7.87 -9.00 -6.07
N ILE A 58 -6.83 -9.69 -5.62
CA ILE A 58 -6.81 -10.49 -4.37
C ILE A 58 -7.34 -9.72 -3.15
N ASN A 59 -7.06 -8.41 -3.07
CA ASN A 59 -7.53 -7.53 -2.00
C ASN A 59 -9.05 -7.34 -1.96
N LYS A 60 -9.79 -7.77 -2.99
CA LYS A 60 -11.25 -7.82 -3.01
C LYS A 60 -11.77 -9.07 -2.31
N ASP A 61 -11.09 -10.20 -2.48
CA ASP A 61 -11.46 -11.45 -1.82
C ASP A 61 -11.07 -11.46 -0.34
N LEU A 62 -9.96 -10.80 0.01
CA LEU A 62 -9.55 -10.59 1.41
C LEU A 62 -10.45 -9.61 2.19
N LYS A 63 -11.63 -9.23 1.71
CA LYS A 63 -12.56 -8.28 2.37
C LYS A 63 -13.81 -8.93 2.97
N ALA A 64 -13.89 -10.26 2.97
CA ALA A 64 -15.04 -10.98 3.52
C ALA A 64 -15.40 -10.54 4.95
N GLU A 65 -14.40 -10.24 5.78
CA GLU A 65 -14.59 -9.85 7.18
C GLU A 65 -13.92 -8.48 7.42
N PRO A 66 -14.69 -7.37 7.36
CA PRO A 66 -14.11 -6.02 7.40
C PRO A 66 -13.45 -5.64 8.72
N LYS A 67 -13.90 -6.25 9.83
CA LYS A 67 -13.37 -6.02 11.19
C LYS A 67 -12.17 -6.91 11.53
N ASP A 68 -11.83 -7.86 10.66
CA ASP A 68 -10.69 -8.73 10.86
C ASP A 68 -9.38 -7.94 10.64
N GLU A 69 -8.58 -7.84 11.70
CA GLU A 69 -7.29 -7.15 11.71
C GLU A 69 -6.23 -7.93 10.93
N TYR A 70 -6.28 -9.26 10.95
CA TYR A 70 -5.37 -10.11 10.19
C TYR A 70 -5.62 -9.97 8.68
N LEU A 71 -6.89 -9.96 8.25
CA LEU A 71 -7.22 -9.64 6.86
C LEU A 71 -6.84 -8.20 6.50
N SER A 72 -6.92 -7.26 7.44
CA SER A 72 -6.44 -5.90 7.25
C SER A 72 -4.93 -5.85 7.02
N LEU A 73 -4.18 -6.65 7.77
CA LEU A 73 -2.74 -6.81 7.63
C LEU A 73 -2.39 -7.44 6.27
N LEU A 74 -3.02 -8.55 5.88
CA LEU A 74 -2.77 -9.18 4.56
C LEU A 74 -3.02 -8.21 3.41
N ARG A 75 -4.11 -7.43 3.46
CA ARG A 75 -4.40 -6.41 2.44
C ARG A 75 -3.34 -5.30 2.41
N ALA A 76 -2.82 -4.91 3.57
CA ALA A 76 -1.73 -3.95 3.67
C ALA A 76 -0.44 -4.53 3.09
N THR A 77 -0.06 -5.76 3.47
CA THR A 77 1.10 -6.49 2.96
C THR A 77 1.09 -6.58 1.44
N VAL A 78 -0.03 -7.01 0.84
CA VAL A 78 -0.19 -7.05 -0.62
C VAL A 78 0.07 -5.67 -1.24
N LYS A 79 -0.49 -4.60 -0.69
CA LYS A 79 -0.24 -3.24 -1.22
C LYS A 79 1.23 -2.84 -1.08
N CYS A 80 1.85 -3.05 0.08
CA CYS A 80 3.25 -2.69 0.30
C CYS A 80 4.20 -3.41 -0.67
N LEU A 81 3.89 -4.65 -1.04
CA LEU A 81 4.73 -5.45 -1.93
C LEU A 81 4.66 -5.02 -3.40
N VAL A 82 3.47 -4.66 -3.89
CA VAL A 82 3.26 -4.43 -5.34
C VAL A 82 2.82 -3.01 -5.72
N ARG A 83 2.28 -2.23 -4.78
CA ARG A 83 1.77 -0.86 -4.98
C ARG A 83 1.99 -0.02 -3.71
N PRO A 84 3.24 0.13 -3.23
CA PRO A 84 3.55 0.82 -1.97
C PRO A 84 3.01 2.25 -1.93
N GLU A 85 2.99 2.95 -3.06
CA GLU A 85 2.43 4.29 -3.20
C GLU A 85 0.95 4.35 -2.79
N LYS A 86 0.16 3.30 -3.09
CA LYS A 86 -1.26 3.20 -2.69
C LYS A 86 -1.47 2.80 -1.23
N TYR A 87 -0.44 2.22 -0.61
CA TYR A 87 -0.44 1.99 0.82
C TYR A 87 -0.21 3.32 1.54
N PHE A 88 0.88 4.01 1.20
CA PHE A 88 1.25 5.28 1.83
C PHE A 88 0.25 6.40 1.55
N GLU A 89 -0.30 6.52 0.33
CA GLU A 89 -1.40 7.46 0.05
C GLU A 89 -2.55 7.24 1.02
N LYS A 90 -3.03 6.00 1.12
CA LYS A 90 -4.18 5.69 1.98
C LYS A 90 -3.83 5.99 3.44
N PHE A 91 -2.60 5.71 3.84
CA PHE A 91 -2.14 5.93 5.21
C PHE A 91 -2.12 7.42 5.55
N ILE A 92 -1.53 8.26 4.69
CA ILE A 92 -1.61 9.72 4.79
C ILE A 92 -3.07 10.18 4.82
N ARG A 93 -3.90 9.74 3.86
CA ARG A 93 -5.29 10.17 3.80
C ARG A 93 -6.07 9.85 5.07
N LEU A 94 -5.76 8.75 5.75
CA LEU A 94 -6.37 8.41 7.05
C LEU A 94 -5.78 9.21 8.22
N SER A 95 -4.54 9.71 8.11
CA SER A 95 -3.93 10.56 9.16
C SER A 95 -4.50 11.98 9.17
N ILE A 96 -4.87 12.53 8.02
CA ILE A 96 -5.37 13.92 7.89
C ILE A 96 -6.88 14.04 7.66
N ASN A 97 -7.56 13.02 7.12
CA ASN A 97 -9.02 13.09 6.93
C ASN A 97 -9.78 12.52 8.14
N LYS A 98 -9.45 13.00 9.34
CA LYS A 98 -10.15 12.67 10.58
C LYS A 98 -10.39 13.94 11.42
N ARG A 99 -11.04 13.82 12.57
CA ARG A 99 -11.13 14.95 13.50
C ARG A 99 -9.75 15.15 14.14
N GLY A 100 -9.10 16.25 13.78
CA GLY A 100 -7.69 16.48 14.10
C GLY A 100 -6.77 15.60 13.24
N THR A 101 -5.49 15.60 13.58
CA THR A 101 -4.45 15.00 12.75
C THR A 101 -3.83 13.82 13.48
N ASP A 102 -3.35 12.82 12.75
CA ASP A 102 -2.44 11.80 13.28
C ASP A 102 -1.02 12.23 12.97
N GLU A 103 -0.44 13.09 13.80
CA GLU A 103 0.86 13.69 13.50
C GLU A 103 1.95 12.61 13.43
N GLY A 104 1.88 11.59 14.28
CA GLY A 104 2.82 10.47 14.25
C GLY A 104 2.77 9.67 12.94
N ALA A 105 1.56 9.35 12.47
CA ALA A 105 1.37 8.66 11.20
C ALA A 105 1.81 9.52 9.99
N LEU A 106 1.42 10.80 9.96
CA LEU A 106 1.77 11.74 8.91
C LEU A 106 3.28 11.94 8.84
N THR A 107 3.90 12.28 9.97
CA THR A 107 5.36 12.48 10.10
C THR A 107 6.11 11.24 9.65
N ARG A 108 5.70 10.06 10.10
CA ARG A 108 6.38 8.81 9.75
C ARG A 108 6.43 8.61 8.24
N VAL A 109 5.33 8.86 7.51
CA VAL A 109 5.36 8.68 6.05
C VAL A 109 6.16 9.80 5.38
N VAL A 110 5.91 11.06 5.71
CA VAL A 110 6.61 12.18 5.07
C VAL A 110 8.12 12.08 5.28
N ALA A 111 8.57 11.88 6.52
CA ALA A 111 10.00 11.79 6.84
C ALA A 111 10.67 10.55 6.24
N THR A 112 10.05 9.36 6.31
CA THR A 112 10.73 8.13 5.83
C THR A 112 10.67 7.95 4.32
N ARG A 113 9.79 8.68 3.62
CA ARG A 113 9.60 8.54 2.17
C ARG A 113 10.13 9.72 1.36
N ALA A 114 10.48 10.84 2.01
CA ALA A 114 10.94 12.08 1.36
C ALA A 114 12.00 11.82 0.28
N GLU A 115 13.01 11.00 0.61
CA GLU A 115 14.16 10.72 -0.26
C GLU A 115 13.97 9.46 -1.14
N ILE A 116 12.81 8.80 -1.07
CA ILE A 116 12.57 7.52 -1.74
C ILE A 116 11.52 7.67 -2.86
N ASP A 117 10.28 7.99 -2.47
CA ASP A 117 9.14 7.99 -3.40
C ASP A 117 8.01 8.93 -2.98
N LEU A 118 8.26 9.90 -2.10
CA LEU A 118 7.23 10.83 -1.61
C LEU A 118 6.56 11.61 -2.75
N LYS A 119 7.29 11.97 -3.81
CA LYS A 119 6.70 12.60 -5.01
C LYS A 119 5.68 11.68 -5.70
N ILE A 120 5.95 10.38 -5.78
CA ILE A 120 5.02 9.39 -6.35
C ILE A 120 3.79 9.24 -5.45
N ILE A 121 4.01 9.20 -4.13
CA ILE A 121 2.93 9.13 -3.13
C ILE A 121 2.05 10.39 -3.20
N ALA A 122 2.63 11.59 -3.33
CA ALA A 122 1.91 12.85 -3.46
C ALA A 122 1.05 12.89 -4.73
N ASN A 123 1.57 12.40 -5.86
CA ASN A 123 0.81 12.29 -7.10
C ASN A 123 -0.36 11.30 -6.96
N GLU A 124 -0.15 10.14 -6.33
CA GLU A 124 -1.22 9.17 -6.07
C GLU A 124 -2.27 9.75 -5.10
N TYR A 125 -1.84 10.53 -4.10
CA TYR A 125 -2.73 11.26 -3.19
C TYR A 125 -3.60 12.27 -3.94
N GLN A 126 -3.02 13.11 -4.79
CA GLN A 126 -3.76 14.06 -5.61
C GLN A 126 -4.75 13.36 -6.54
N ARG A 127 -4.32 12.27 -7.19
CA ARG A 127 -5.17 11.44 -8.06
C ARG A 127 -6.36 10.84 -7.30
N ARG A 128 -6.22 10.55 -6.01
CA ARG A 128 -7.24 9.90 -5.19
C ARG A 128 -8.17 10.88 -4.46
N SER A 129 -7.64 12.02 -4.02
CA SER A 129 -8.33 13.00 -3.17
C SER A 129 -8.71 14.28 -3.91
N SER A 130 -8.27 14.45 -5.16
CA SER A 130 -8.46 15.65 -5.99
C SER A 130 -7.87 16.93 -5.41
N ILE A 131 -7.04 16.83 -4.38
CA ILE A 131 -6.36 17.94 -3.71
C ILE A 131 -4.87 17.58 -3.61
N PRO A 132 -3.96 18.49 -3.98
CA PRO A 132 -2.52 18.34 -3.75
C PRO A 132 -2.17 18.04 -2.28
N LEU A 133 -1.14 17.22 -2.05
CA LEU A 133 -0.77 16.77 -0.70
C LEU A 133 -0.29 17.94 0.20
N ASP A 134 0.50 18.85 -0.34
CA ASP A 134 0.93 20.09 0.31
C ASP A 134 -0.26 20.91 0.82
N ARG A 135 -1.27 21.14 -0.02
CA ARG A 135 -2.50 21.88 0.37
C ARG A 135 -3.28 21.14 1.46
N ALA A 136 -3.27 19.82 1.41
CA ALA A 136 -3.91 19.02 2.43
C ALA A 136 -3.17 19.10 3.78
N ILE A 137 -1.84 19.19 3.78
CA ILE A 137 -1.02 19.39 4.98
C ILE A 137 -1.22 20.80 5.56
N ILE A 138 -1.19 21.84 4.73
CA ILE A 138 -1.42 23.25 5.15
C ILE A 138 -2.78 23.40 5.83
N LYS A 139 -3.79 22.65 5.38
CA LYS A 139 -5.13 22.72 5.96
C LYS A 139 -5.22 22.09 7.36
N ASP A 140 -4.40 21.08 7.62
CA ASP A 140 -4.56 20.15 8.74
C ASP A 140 -3.41 20.23 9.76
N THR A 141 -2.41 21.06 9.50
CA THR A 141 -1.23 21.28 10.35
C THR A 141 -0.91 22.77 10.43
N ASN A 142 -0.08 23.16 11.39
CA ASN A 142 0.18 24.57 11.68
C ASN A 142 1.64 24.76 12.13
N GLY A 143 2.15 25.98 12.00
CA GLY A 143 3.42 26.41 12.61
C GLY A 143 4.65 25.68 12.06
N ASP A 144 5.69 25.52 12.88
CA ASP A 144 6.96 24.92 12.43
C ASP A 144 6.81 23.46 12.00
N TYR A 145 5.81 22.76 12.54
CA TYR A 145 5.50 21.39 12.12
C TYR A 145 5.02 21.35 10.66
N GLU A 146 4.11 22.24 10.27
CA GLU A 146 3.65 22.38 8.88
C GLU A 146 4.83 22.68 7.96
N LYS A 147 5.64 23.68 8.31
CA LYS A 147 6.82 24.10 7.53
C LYS A 147 7.79 22.96 7.29
N MET A 148 8.09 22.18 8.33
CA MET A 148 8.96 21.01 8.22
C MET A 148 8.40 19.98 7.24
N LEU A 149 7.10 19.68 7.29
CA LEU A 149 6.48 18.73 6.37
C LEU A 149 6.49 19.23 4.92
N LEU A 150 6.28 20.52 4.70
CA LEU A 150 6.35 21.14 3.37
C LEU A 150 7.78 21.17 2.82
N ALA A 151 8.77 21.46 3.66
CA ALA A 151 10.17 21.37 3.28
C ALA A 151 10.54 19.94 2.82
N LEU A 152 10.07 18.92 3.54
CA LEU A 152 10.26 17.51 3.15
C LEU A 152 9.51 17.12 1.86
N LEU A 153 8.46 17.85 1.49
CA LEU A 153 7.79 17.72 0.19
C LEU A 153 8.52 18.45 -0.95
N GLY A 154 9.58 19.19 -0.65
CA GLY A 154 10.40 19.91 -1.62
C GLY A 154 9.94 21.35 -1.87
N HIS A 155 9.24 21.98 -0.92
CA HIS A 155 8.99 23.42 -0.96
C HIS A 155 10.19 24.16 -0.37
N GLU A 156 10.88 24.96 -1.18
CA GLU A 156 12.15 25.62 -0.82
C GLU A 156 11.98 26.87 0.08
N ASP A 157 10.75 27.32 0.34
CA ASP A 157 10.46 28.57 1.07
C ASP A 157 9.32 28.44 2.13
N ALA A 158 9.08 27.25 2.67
CA ALA A 158 8.01 27.02 3.67
C ALA A 158 8.39 27.46 5.10
#